data_AF-A0A529LD35-F1
#
_entry.id   AF-A0A529LD35-F1
#
_cell.length_a   1.000
_cell.length_b   1.000
_cell.length_c   1.000
_cell.angle_alpha   90.00
_cell.angle_beta   90.00
_cell.angle_gamma   90.00
#
_symmetry.space_group_name_H-M   'P 1'
#
loop_
_entity.id
_entity.type
_entity.pdbx_description
1 polymer ?
#
loop_
_entity_poly.entity_id
_entity_poly.type
_entity_poly.pdbx_seq_one_letter_code
_entity_poly.pdbx_strand_id
1 'polypeptide(L)' 'PAIVLDVVPNKKRNAEVGRVLSNSFGFGGQNTCLVMAREPV' A
#
# COMPACT_ATOMS: atom_id res chain seq x y z
N PRO A 1 -16.37 -13.95 -2.77
CA PRO A 1 -14.90 -14.15 -2.67
C PRO A 1 -14.39 -13.62 -1.33
N ALA A 2 -13.70 -14.46 -0.55
CA ALA A 2 -13.03 -14.00 0.67
C ALA A 2 -11.70 -13.33 0.30
N ILE A 3 -11.43 -12.15 0.85
CA ILE A 3 -10.13 -11.48 0.71
C ILE A 3 -9.20 -12.09 1.77
N VAL A 4 -8.18 -12.82 1.34
CA VAL A 4 -7.22 -13.50 2.24
C VAL A 4 -6.14 -12.55 2.78
N LEU A 5 -6.05 -11.34 2.25
CA LEU A 5 -5.08 -10.33 2.66
C LEU A 5 -5.59 -9.53 3.87
N ASP A 6 -4.68 -9.15 4.76
CA ASP A 6 -4.96 -8.17 5.80
C ASP A 6 -5.09 -6.77 5.19
N VAL A 7 -6.34 -6.33 5.01
CA VAL A 7 -6.69 -5.02 4.45
C VAL A 7 -6.86 -3.92 5.51
N VAL A 8 -6.56 -4.19 6.77
CA VAL A 8 -6.78 -3.26 7.91
C VAL A 8 -8.21 -2.69 7.93
N PRO A 9 -9.24 -3.54 8.07
CA PRO A 9 -10.62 -3.08 7.92
C PRO A 9 -11.10 -2.25 9.11
N ASN A 10 -11.90 -1.20 8.84
CA ASN A 10 -12.73 -0.41 9.77
C ASN A 10 -12.00 0.41 10.85
N LYS A 11 -10.84 -0.05 11.36
CA LYS A 11 -10.11 0.60 12.45
C LYS A 11 -8.65 0.76 12.08
N LYS A 12 -8.13 1.98 12.26
CA LYS A 12 -6.70 2.25 12.10
C LYS A 12 -5.87 1.38 13.04
N ARG A 13 -4.69 0.98 12.58
CA ARG A 13 -3.70 0.23 13.35
C ARG A 13 -2.42 1.04 13.46
N ASN A 14 -1.86 1.15 14.66
CA ASN A 14 -0.52 1.71 14.84
C ASN A 14 0.50 0.66 14.41
N ALA A 15 1.43 1.04 13.53
CA ALA A 15 2.53 0.22 13.09
C ALA A 15 3.73 1.12 12.74
N GLU A 16 4.94 0.65 13.01
CA GLU A 16 6.15 1.28 12.52
C GLU A 16 6.37 0.85 11.07
N VAL A 17 6.29 1.80 10.14
CA VAL A 17 6.38 1.53 8.70
C VAL A 17 7.57 2.31 8.12
N GLY A 18 8.62 1.59 7.74
CA GLY A 18 9.81 2.19 7.14
C GLY A 18 9.73 2.39 5.62
N ARG A 19 8.86 1.63 4.94
CA ARG A 19 8.67 1.63 3.48
C ARG A 19 7.21 1.40 3.12
N VAL A 20 6.74 2.09 2.08
CA VAL A 20 5.37 1.96 1.58
C VAL A 20 5.36 1.83 0.05
N LEU A 21 4.31 1.20 -0.46
CA LEU A 21 4.01 1.07 -1.89
C LEU A 21 2.61 1.61 -2.13
N SER A 22 2.47 2.55 -3.07
CA SER A 22 1.19 3.03 -3.57
C SER A 22 1.00 2.56 -5.02
N ASN A 23 -0.05 1.77 -5.27
CA ASN A 23 -0.35 1.23 -6.60
C ASN A 23 -1.53 1.96 -7.23
N SER A 24 -1.41 2.25 -8.54
CA SER A 24 -2.47 2.78 -9.39
C SER A 24 -2.60 1.92 -10.64
N PHE A 25 -3.75 1.25 -10.78
CA PHE A 25 -4.09 0.43 -11.95
C PHE A 25 -5.30 1.05 -12.65
N GLY A 26 -5.02 1.85 -13.69
CA GLY A 26 -6.00 2.61 -14.44
C GLY A 26 -6.58 1.85 -15.63
N PHE A 27 -7.75 2.30 -16.09
CA PHE A 27 -8.34 1.82 -17.34
C PHE A 27 -7.41 2.07 -18.53
N GLY A 28 -7.52 1.23 -19.57
CA GLY A 28 -6.62 1.29 -20.72
C GLY A 28 -5.23 0.68 -20.45
N GLY A 29 -5.07 -0.09 -19.37
CA GLY A 29 -3.85 -0.86 -19.09
C GLY A 29 -2.72 -0.05 -18.45
N GLN A 30 -3.02 1.12 -17.88
CA GLN A 30 -2.03 1.94 -17.19
C GLN A 30 -1.73 1.35 -15.81
N ASN A 31 -0.51 0.89 -15.60
CA ASN A 31 -0.06 0.38 -14.31
C ASN A 31 1.12 1.21 -13.81
N THR A 32 1.00 1.80 -12.62
CA THR A 32 2.06 2.62 -12.02
C THR A 32 2.12 2.37 -10.53
N CYS A 33 3.33 2.33 -9.99
CA CYS A 33 3.55 2.24 -8.56
C CYS A 33 4.59 3.25 -8.08
N LEU A 34 4.42 3.71 -6.85
CA LEU A 34 5.35 4.59 -6.15
C LEU A 34 5.82 3.91 -4.88
N VAL A 35 7.14 3.79 -4.73
CA VAL A 35 7.78 3.32 -3.50
C VAL A 35 8.34 4.53 -2.77
N MET A 36 8.04 4.65 -1.48
CA MET A 36 8.58 5.68 -0.61
C MET A 36 9.20 5.02 0.62
N ALA A 37 10.32 5.58 1.07
CA ALA A 37 11.00 5.18 2.30
C ALA A 37 11.21 6.41 3.18
N ARG A 38 11.37 6.19 4.48
CA ARG A 38 11.86 7.24 5.38
C ARG A 38 13.29 7.60 5.03
N GLU A 39 13.73 8.80 5.42
CA GLU A 39 15.12 9.21 5.31
C GLU A 39 16.04 8.16 5.99
N PRO A 40 17.17 7.79 5.38
CA PRO A 40 18.15 6.93 6.02
C PRO A 40 18.63 7.56 7.33
N VAL A 41 18.76 6.72 8.37
CA VAL A 41 19.42 7.09 9.62
C VAL A 41 20.91 6.79 9.56
#